data_AF-A0A3D2UUN3-F1
#
_entry.id   AF-A0A3D2UUN3-F1
#
_cell.length_a   1.000
_cell.length_b   1.000
_cell.length_c   1.000
_cell.angle_alpha   90.00
_cell.angle_beta   90.00
_cell.angle_gamma   90.00
#
_symmetry.space_group_name_H-M   'P 1'
#
loop_
_entity.id
_entity.type
_entity.pdbx_description
1 polymer ?
#
loop_
_entity_poly.entity_id
_entity_poly.type
_entity_poly.pdbx_seq_one_letter_code
_entity_poly.pdbx_strand_id
1 'polypeptide(L)'
;MYYFAQALIVVFLLSAQTTWLELFSFGGVTPDLALIWVVYCAVRYSRAGGIGAGVAIGLIQDSLSGGLLGVNTLSKSLIGYFFSTLKDKFFVEGMVPIGIFLVLSSIFDGLVFYFSMGTILKGEVASSFLYQSLPVYSVYNALIGPFMFMVLDKINGWIKLNKRNPYTGIIE
;
A
#
# COMPACT_ATOMS: atom_id res chain seq x y z
N MET A 1 7.23 -18.32 10.58
CA MET A 1 7.65 -17.15 11.39
C MET A 1 7.80 -15.84 10.59
N TYR A 2 8.47 -15.79 9.42
CA TYR A 2 8.58 -14.54 8.62
C TYR A 2 7.24 -13.97 8.16
N TYR A 3 6.42 -14.83 7.54
CA TYR A 3 5.08 -14.47 7.08
C TYR A 3 4.14 -14.08 8.24
N PHE A 4 4.37 -14.63 9.44
CA PHE A 4 3.61 -14.28 10.65
C PHE A 4 3.98 -12.88 11.16
N ALA A 5 5.26 -12.51 11.15
CA ALA A 5 5.70 -11.16 11.49
C ALA A 5 5.21 -10.13 10.46
N GLN A 6 5.17 -10.48 9.17
CA GLN A 6 4.55 -9.63 8.15
C GLN A 6 3.04 -9.46 8.36
N ALA A 7 2.32 -10.53 8.69
CA ALA A 7 0.91 -10.45 9.02
C ALA A 7 0.67 -9.53 10.24
N LEU A 8 1.51 -9.62 11.27
CA LEU A 8 1.45 -8.74 12.43
C LEU A 8 1.72 -7.26 12.08
N ILE A 9 2.70 -6.99 11.20
CA ILE A 9 2.98 -5.64 10.70
C ILE A 9 1.80 -5.11 9.90
N VAL A 10 1.17 -5.93 9.05
CA VAL A 10 -0.02 -5.55 8.28
C VAL A 10 -1.20 -5.26 9.21
N VAL A 11 -1.45 -6.11 10.21
CA VAL A 11 -2.52 -5.90 11.19
C VAL A 11 -2.28 -4.65 12.03
N PHE A 12 -1.04 -4.39 12.44
CA PHE A 12 -0.68 -3.17 13.16
C PHE A 12 -0.83 -1.92 12.29
N LEU A 13 -0.36 -1.96 11.03
CA LEU A 13 -0.53 -0.86 10.06
C LEU A 13 -2.00 -0.58 9.79
N LEU A 14 -2.83 -1.62 9.62
CA LEU A 14 -4.26 -1.47 9.39
C LEU A 14 -4.99 -0.94 10.64
N SER A 15 -4.64 -1.41 11.83
CA SER A 15 -5.21 -0.92 13.09
C SER A 15 -4.80 0.53 13.36
N ALA A 16 -3.54 0.89 13.07
CA ALA A 16 -3.06 2.26 13.14
C ALA A 16 -3.72 3.13 12.04
N GLN A 17 -3.99 2.58 10.86
CA GLN A 17 -4.71 3.27 9.79
C GLN A 17 -6.17 3.53 10.18
N THR A 18 -6.91 2.57 10.73
CA THR A 18 -8.31 2.84 11.15
C THR A 18 -8.40 3.75 12.36
N THR A 19 -7.41 3.74 13.27
CA THR A 19 -7.49 4.47 14.55
C THR A 19 -6.80 5.83 14.52
N TRP A 20 -5.67 5.97 13.81
CA TRP A 20 -4.88 7.21 13.81
C TRP A 20 -5.05 8.03 12.52
N LEU A 21 -5.40 7.44 11.37
CA LEU A 21 -5.56 8.22 10.13
C LEU A 21 -6.88 8.99 10.04
N GLU A 22 -7.93 8.58 10.75
CA GLU A 22 -9.09 9.45 10.94
C GLU A 22 -8.72 10.72 11.73
N LEU A 23 -7.78 10.60 12.68
CA LEU A 23 -7.25 11.71 13.49
C LEU A 23 -6.22 12.59 12.74
N PHE A 24 -5.56 12.06 11.70
CA PHE A 24 -4.56 12.76 10.87
C PHE A 24 -5.10 13.18 9.49
N SER A 25 -6.42 13.33 9.35
CA SER A 25 -7.05 13.93 8.17
C SER A 25 -6.66 15.41 8.06
N PHE A 26 -5.54 15.69 7.39
CA PHE A 26 -5.13 17.05 7.08
C PHE A 26 -5.87 17.50 5.81
N GLY A 27 -6.90 18.34 5.98
CA GLY A 27 -7.63 18.95 4.86
C GLY A 27 -8.67 18.04 4.17
N GLY A 28 -9.15 16.98 4.83
CA GLY A 28 -10.21 16.11 4.29
C GLY A 28 -9.72 15.03 3.32
N VAL A 29 -8.40 14.84 3.18
CA VAL A 29 -7.79 13.80 2.33
C VAL A 29 -6.89 12.92 3.19
N THR A 30 -7.25 11.64 3.31
CA THR A 30 -6.52 10.65 4.10
C THR A 30 -5.55 9.84 3.21
N PRO A 31 -4.25 9.75 3.57
CA PRO A 31 -3.31 8.91 2.84
C PRO A 31 -3.62 7.44 3.03
N ASP A 32 -3.42 6.65 1.98
CA ASP A 32 -3.65 5.21 2.01
C ASP A 32 -2.34 4.47 2.29
N LEU A 33 -2.08 4.22 3.57
CA LEU A 33 -0.92 3.45 4.02
C LEU A 33 -0.99 1.99 3.55
N ALA A 34 -2.19 1.44 3.39
CA ALA A 34 -2.41 0.12 2.83
C ALA A 34 -1.91 0.05 1.38
N LEU A 35 -2.23 1.05 0.56
CA LEU A 35 -1.71 1.15 -0.81
C LEU A 35 -0.19 1.28 -0.84
N ILE A 36 0.40 2.14 0.01
CA ILE A 36 1.86 2.29 0.12
C ILE A 36 2.52 0.96 0.50
N TRP A 37 1.93 0.20 1.43
CA TRP A 37 2.44 -1.11 1.82
C TRP A 37 2.33 -2.15 0.70
N VAL A 38 1.24 -2.15 -0.08
CA VAL A 38 1.10 -3.04 -1.24
C VAL A 38 2.18 -2.76 -2.28
N VAL A 39 2.44 -1.47 -2.57
CA VAL A 39 3.53 -1.07 -3.47
C VAL A 39 4.89 -1.48 -2.90
N TYR A 40 5.10 -1.34 -1.59
CA TYR A 40 6.29 -1.83 -0.91
C TYR A 40 6.48 -3.34 -1.08
N CYS A 41 5.44 -4.12 -0.83
CA CYS A 41 5.45 -5.56 -1.02
C CYS A 41 5.73 -5.92 -2.48
N ALA A 42 5.10 -5.22 -3.43
CA ALA A 42 5.29 -5.45 -4.85
C ALA A 42 6.74 -5.24 -5.26
N VAL A 43 7.38 -4.14 -4.82
CA VAL A 43 8.78 -3.81 -5.15
C VAL A 43 9.77 -4.73 -4.43
N ARG A 44 9.63 -4.94 -3.12
CA ARG A 44 10.65 -5.63 -2.30
C ARG A 44 10.49 -7.15 -2.19
N TYR A 45 9.31 -7.73 -2.41
CA TYR A 45 9.04 -9.17 -2.25
C TYR A 45 8.82 -9.88 -3.59
N SER A 46 8.68 -11.21 -3.62
CA SER A 46 8.42 -11.91 -4.88
C SER A 46 7.09 -11.47 -5.54
N ARG A 47 6.94 -11.76 -6.84
CA ARG A 47 5.72 -11.44 -7.61
C ARG A 47 4.43 -11.92 -6.91
N ALA A 48 4.46 -13.14 -6.39
CA ALA A 48 3.35 -13.70 -5.62
C ALA A 48 3.11 -12.97 -4.29
N GLY A 49 4.17 -12.47 -3.64
CA GLY A 49 4.07 -11.70 -2.40
C GLY A 49 3.42 -10.32 -2.60
N GLY A 50 3.72 -9.64 -3.70
CA GLY A 50 3.09 -8.36 -4.05
C GLY A 50 1.59 -8.49 -4.34
N ILE A 51 1.22 -9.47 -5.17
CA ILE A 51 -0.18 -9.75 -5.51
C ILE A 51 -0.96 -10.20 -4.26
N GLY A 52 -0.39 -11.14 -3.50
CA GLY A 52 -1.00 -11.66 -2.28
C GLY A 52 -1.21 -10.57 -1.23
N ALA A 53 -0.27 -9.64 -1.08
CA ALA A 53 -0.42 -8.48 -0.20
C ALA A 53 -1.57 -7.56 -0.67
N GLY A 54 -1.67 -7.29 -1.97
CA GLY A 54 -2.76 -6.50 -2.55
C GLY A 54 -4.14 -7.11 -2.31
N VAL A 55 -4.27 -8.42 -2.52
CA VAL A 55 -5.53 -9.15 -2.26
C VAL A 55 -5.87 -9.14 -0.77
N ALA A 56 -4.93 -9.49 0.11
CA ALA A 56 -5.18 -9.56 1.54
C ALA A 56 -5.58 -8.20 2.13
N ILE A 57 -4.83 -7.15 1.81
CA ILE A 57 -5.10 -5.81 2.32
C ILE A 57 -6.38 -5.24 1.73
N GLY A 58 -6.59 -5.39 0.43
CA GLY A 58 -7.81 -4.90 -0.20
C GLY A 58 -9.05 -5.59 0.35
N LEU A 59 -9.01 -6.89 0.65
CA LEU A 59 -10.12 -7.61 1.30
C LEU A 59 -10.40 -7.10 2.71
N ILE A 60 -9.35 -6.83 3.50
CA ILE A 60 -9.53 -6.29 4.84
C ILE A 60 -10.11 -4.87 4.78
N GLN A 61 -9.62 -4.04 3.86
CA GLN A 61 -10.12 -2.67 3.68
C GLN A 61 -11.58 -2.66 3.20
N ASP A 62 -11.93 -3.54 2.26
CA ASP A 62 -13.30 -3.74 1.82
C ASP A 62 -14.21 -4.16 2.98
N SER A 63 -13.75 -5.08 3.84
CA SER A 63 -14.49 -5.55 5.01
C SER A 63 -14.70 -4.47 6.07
N LEU A 64 -13.71 -3.58 6.26
CA LEU A 64 -13.75 -2.50 7.24
C LEU A 64 -14.57 -1.29 6.76
N SER A 65 -14.57 -1.03 5.44
CA SER A 65 -15.25 0.14 4.87
C SER A 65 -16.78 0.02 4.91
N GLY A 66 -17.33 -1.17 5.19
CA GLY A 66 -18.78 -1.42 5.25
C GLY A 66 -19.53 -1.21 3.92
N GLY A 67 -18.78 -1.00 2.83
CA GLY A 67 -19.28 -0.72 1.48
C GLY A 67 -19.26 -1.94 0.57
N LEU A 68 -19.06 -1.71 -0.73
CA LEU A 68 -19.02 -2.78 -1.72
C LEU A 68 -17.75 -3.63 -1.57
N LEU A 69 -17.92 -4.89 -1.18
CA LEU A 69 -16.82 -5.84 -1.09
C LEU A 69 -16.22 -6.14 -2.47
N GLY A 70 -14.90 -6.03 -2.58
CA GLY A 70 -14.12 -6.41 -3.76
C GLY A 70 -13.50 -5.24 -4.53
N VAL A 71 -13.92 -4.00 -4.28
CA VAL A 71 -13.41 -2.83 -5.04
C VAL A 71 -11.96 -2.53 -4.69
N ASN A 72 -11.65 -2.41 -3.40
CA ASN A 72 -10.28 -2.19 -2.96
C ASN A 72 -9.43 -3.43 -3.22
N THR A 73 -10.01 -4.63 -3.08
CA THR A 73 -9.34 -5.89 -3.43
C THR A 73 -8.88 -5.91 -4.88
N LEU A 74 -9.77 -5.60 -5.82
CA LEU A 74 -9.44 -5.59 -7.25
C LEU A 74 -8.43 -4.50 -7.59
N SER A 75 -8.63 -3.28 -7.08
CA SER A 75 -7.72 -2.17 -7.31
C SER A 75 -6.30 -2.49 -6.83
N LYS A 76 -6.17 -2.83 -5.54
CA LYS A 76 -4.87 -3.05 -4.89
C LYS A 76 -4.17 -4.31 -5.39
N SER A 77 -4.92 -5.35 -5.77
CA SER A 77 -4.34 -6.53 -6.42
C SER A 77 -3.81 -6.23 -7.83
N LEU A 78 -4.52 -5.44 -8.65
CA LEU A 78 -4.03 -5.01 -9.96
C LEU A 78 -2.75 -4.17 -9.81
N ILE A 79 -2.77 -3.20 -8.90
CA ILE A 79 -1.61 -2.38 -8.55
C ILE A 79 -0.45 -3.31 -8.18
N GLY A 80 -0.65 -4.20 -7.19
CA GLY A 80 0.37 -5.15 -6.75
C GLY A 80 0.93 -6.01 -7.91
N TYR A 81 0.07 -6.48 -8.82
CA TYR A 81 0.47 -7.24 -10.01
C TYR A 81 1.32 -6.41 -10.98
N PHE A 82 0.85 -5.22 -11.33
CA PHE A 82 1.55 -4.31 -12.25
C PHE A 82 2.92 -3.96 -11.69
N PHE A 83 3.01 -3.45 -10.46
CA PHE A 83 4.30 -3.03 -9.89
C PHE A 83 5.26 -4.18 -9.67
N SER A 84 4.76 -5.36 -9.29
CA SER A 84 5.64 -6.53 -9.09
C SER A 84 6.13 -7.13 -10.41
N THR A 85 5.49 -6.81 -11.54
CA THR A 85 5.98 -7.13 -12.89
C THR A 85 6.88 -6.03 -13.44
N LEU A 86 6.55 -4.75 -13.20
CA LEU A 86 7.32 -3.61 -13.70
C LEU A 86 8.69 -3.52 -13.05
N LYS A 87 8.82 -3.90 -11.79
CA LYS A 87 10.13 -3.89 -11.12
C LYS A 87 11.17 -4.82 -11.76
N ASP A 88 10.71 -5.88 -12.43
CA ASP A 88 11.61 -6.82 -13.11
C ASP A 88 12.14 -6.20 -14.42
N LYS A 89 11.46 -5.16 -14.93
CA LYS A 89 11.80 -4.43 -16.16
C LYS A 89 12.48 -3.08 -15.91
N PHE A 90 12.16 -2.40 -14.81
CA PHE A 90 12.73 -1.11 -14.44
C PHE A 90 13.61 -1.28 -13.20
N PHE A 91 14.85 -0.78 -13.22
CA PHE A 91 15.69 -0.71 -12.00
C PHE A 91 15.07 0.30 -11.02
N VAL A 92 14.16 -0.18 -10.16
CA VAL A 92 13.46 0.61 -9.14
C VAL A 92 14.34 0.75 -7.90
N GLU A 93 15.48 1.42 -8.03
CA GLU A 93 16.43 1.64 -6.92
C GLU A 93 16.58 3.11 -6.50
N GLY A 94 15.58 3.96 -6.79
CA GLY A 94 15.61 5.38 -6.47
C GLY A 94 14.32 5.91 -5.81
N MET A 95 14.47 6.96 -5.00
CA MET A 95 13.38 7.67 -4.34
C MET A 95 12.38 8.27 -5.36
N VAL A 96 12.89 8.72 -6.51
CA VAL A 96 12.11 9.30 -7.61
C VAL A 96 11.21 8.25 -8.30
N PRO A 97 11.71 7.08 -8.78
CA PRO A 97 10.85 6.05 -9.35
C PRO A 97 9.78 5.57 -8.37
N ILE A 98 10.10 5.41 -7.08
CA ILE A 98 9.12 5.02 -6.05
C ILE A 98 8.01 6.07 -5.94
N GLY A 99 8.36 7.36 -5.89
CA GLY A 99 7.39 8.45 -5.86
C GLY A 99 6.47 8.45 -7.08
N ILE A 100 7.02 8.32 -8.29
CA ILE A 100 6.25 8.26 -9.54
C ILE A 100 5.28 7.07 -9.52
N PHE A 101 5.74 5.89 -9.11
CA PHE A 101 4.91 4.70 -9.01
C PHE A 101 3.77 4.84 -8.00
N LEU A 102 3.99 5.54 -6.89
CA LEU A 102 2.95 5.84 -5.91
C LEU A 102 1.92 6.83 -6.44
N VAL A 103 2.33 7.84 -7.21
CA VAL A 103 1.39 8.74 -7.90
C VAL A 103 0.49 7.94 -8.84
N LEU A 104 1.08 7.11 -9.71
CA LEU A 104 0.31 6.29 -10.66
C LEU A 104 -0.65 5.33 -9.94
N SER A 105 -0.17 4.67 -8.88
CA SER A 105 -0.99 3.76 -8.06
C SER A 105 -2.18 4.48 -7.45
N SER A 106 -1.94 5.67 -6.89
CA SER A 106 -2.96 6.45 -6.19
C SER A 106 -4.01 7.00 -7.15
N ILE A 107 -3.59 7.44 -8.35
CA ILE A 107 -4.52 7.86 -9.40
C ILE A 107 -5.38 6.68 -9.84
N PHE A 108 -4.78 5.51 -10.04
CA PHE A 108 -5.50 4.31 -10.44
C PHE A 108 -6.51 3.88 -9.38
N ASP A 109 -6.10 3.80 -8.11
CA ASP A 109 -6.97 3.43 -6.99
C ASP A 109 -8.14 4.43 -6.83
N GLY A 110 -7.85 5.73 -6.93
CA GLY A 110 -8.87 6.78 -6.87
C GLY A 110 -9.88 6.72 -8.03
N LEU A 111 -9.42 6.38 -9.24
CA LEU A 111 -10.31 6.19 -10.39
C LEU A 111 -11.20 4.95 -10.25
N VAL A 112 -10.65 3.83 -9.76
CA VAL A 112 -11.42 2.61 -9.50
C VAL A 112 -12.48 2.87 -8.43
N PHE A 113 -12.12 3.58 -7.37
CA PHE A 113 -13.06 3.97 -6.32
C PHE A 113 -14.18 4.88 -6.86
N TYR A 114 -13.83 5.93 -7.61
CA TYR A 114 -14.80 6.83 -8.21
C TYR A 114 -15.77 6.10 -9.14
N PHE A 115 -15.25 5.24 -10.02
CA PHE A 115 -16.07 4.49 -10.96
C PHE A 115 -17.02 3.53 -10.23
N SER A 116 -16.53 2.84 -9.21
CA SER A 116 -17.34 1.93 -8.40
C SER A 116 -18.47 2.65 -7.67
N MET A 117 -18.17 3.79 -7.06
CA MET A 117 -19.16 4.58 -6.31
C MET A 117 -20.23 5.19 -7.22
N GLY A 118 -19.81 5.70 -8.40
CA GLY A 118 -20.72 6.31 -9.38
C GLY A 118 -21.60 5.31 -10.14
N THR A 119 -21.12 4.08 -10.39
CA THR A 119 -21.88 3.08 -11.16
C THR A 119 -22.68 2.11 -10.30
N ILE A 120 -22.13 1.65 -9.17
CA ILE A 120 -22.71 0.54 -8.39
C ILE A 120 -23.55 1.05 -7.22
N LEU A 121 -23.07 2.08 -6.51
CA LEU A 121 -23.76 2.61 -5.33
C LEU A 121 -24.77 3.72 -5.65
N LYS A 122 -24.85 4.16 -6.92
CA LYS A 122 -25.64 5.34 -7.36
C LYS A 122 -25.47 6.54 -6.42
N GLY A 123 -24.32 6.65 -5.78
CA GLY A 123 -24.00 7.78 -4.92
C GLY A 123 -23.69 8.98 -5.79
N GLU A 124 -24.24 10.15 -5.44
CA GLU A 124 -23.81 11.41 -6.05
C GLU A 124 -22.39 11.73 -5.58
N VAL A 125 -21.40 11.16 -6.26
CA VAL A 125 -20.02 11.56 -6.05
C VAL A 125 -19.83 12.89 -6.74
N ALA A 126 -19.60 13.94 -5.95
CA ALA A 126 -19.34 15.27 -6.51
C ALA A 126 -18.12 15.19 -7.45
N SER A 127 -18.25 15.77 -8.65
CA SER A 127 -17.16 15.85 -9.63
C SER A 127 -15.91 16.55 -9.08
N SER A 128 -16.05 17.33 -8.01
CA SER A 128 -14.95 17.91 -7.24
C SER A 128 -13.98 16.87 -6.68
N PHE A 129 -14.41 15.63 -6.41
CA PHE A 129 -13.51 14.57 -5.97
C PHE A 129 -12.40 14.26 -7.00
N LEU A 130 -12.75 14.25 -8.30
CA LEU A 130 -11.79 13.98 -9.37
C LEU A 130 -10.78 15.12 -9.57
N TYR A 131 -11.22 16.37 -9.44
CA TYR A 131 -10.41 17.54 -9.78
C TYR A 131 -9.67 18.16 -8.58
N GLN A 132 -10.18 17.99 -7.36
CA GLN A 132 -9.55 18.53 -6.14
C GLN A 132 -8.99 17.43 -5.23
N SER A 133 -9.76 16.38 -4.93
CA SER A 133 -9.34 15.39 -3.93
C SER A 133 -8.32 14.39 -4.47
N LEU A 134 -8.49 13.90 -5.70
CA LEU A 134 -7.65 12.85 -6.30
C LEU A 134 -6.19 13.29 -6.56
N PRO A 135 -5.92 14.51 -7.08
CA PRO A 135 -4.55 15.01 -7.22
C PRO A 135 -3.87 15.20 -5.87
N VAL A 136 -4.60 15.76 -4.88
CA VAL A 136 -4.08 15.97 -3.52
C VAL A 136 -3.77 14.63 -2.86
N TYR A 137 -4.65 13.63 -2.97
CA TYR A 137 -4.44 12.28 -2.48
C TYR A 137 -3.18 11.63 -3.07
N SER A 138 -3.00 11.78 -4.38
CA SER A 138 -1.85 11.22 -5.10
C SER A 138 -0.53 11.87 -4.72
N VAL A 139 -0.51 13.20 -4.57
CA VAL A 139 0.67 13.94 -4.11
C VAL A 139 0.98 13.60 -2.65
N TYR A 140 -0.04 13.47 -1.80
CA TYR A 140 0.14 13.15 -0.39
C TYR A 140 0.74 11.74 -0.20
N ASN A 141 0.22 10.74 -0.92
CA ASN A 141 0.80 9.39 -0.94
C ASN A 141 2.22 9.37 -1.51
N ALA A 142 2.51 10.17 -2.54
CA ALA A 142 3.84 10.24 -3.14
C ALA A 142 4.88 10.94 -2.26
N LEU A 143 4.46 11.85 -1.38
CA LEU A 143 5.32 12.47 -0.38
C LEU A 143 5.58 11.54 0.81
N ILE A 144 4.52 10.90 1.33
CA ILE A 144 4.60 10.03 2.50
C ILE A 144 5.26 8.68 2.15
N GLY A 145 5.00 8.15 0.96
CA GLY A 145 5.41 6.80 0.61
C GLY A 145 6.92 6.56 0.58
N PRO A 146 7.78 7.45 0.03
CA PRO A 146 9.23 7.31 0.12
C PRO A 146 9.75 7.33 1.56
N PHE A 147 9.17 8.17 2.43
CA PHE A 147 9.50 8.21 3.84
C PHE A 147 9.12 6.89 4.54
N MET A 148 7.91 6.39 4.28
CA MET A 148 7.46 5.09 4.77
C MET A 148 8.34 3.94 4.26
N PHE A 149 8.76 3.97 2.99
CA PHE A 149 9.67 2.98 2.41
C PHE A 149 10.99 2.91 3.20
N MET A 150 11.58 4.04 3.56
CA MET A 150 12.81 4.08 4.38
C MET A 150 12.59 3.45 5.76
N VAL A 151 11.49 3.77 6.42
CA VAL A 151 11.14 3.20 7.74
C VAL A 151 10.95 1.70 7.63
N LEU A 152 10.20 1.23 6.63
CA LEU A 152 9.91 -0.18 6.41
C LEU A 152 11.16 -0.98 6.05
N ASP A 153 12.05 -0.42 5.22
CA ASP A 153 13.33 -1.05 4.89
C ASP A 153 14.23 -1.17 6.13
N LYS A 154 14.25 -0.16 7.01
CA LYS A 154 15.00 -0.22 8.27
C LYS A 154 14.47 -1.31 9.20
N ILE A 155 13.14 -1.41 9.33
CA ILE A 155 12.48 -2.45 10.13
C ILE A 155 12.77 -3.84 9.55
N ASN A 156 12.63 -4.02 8.24
CA ASN A 156 12.89 -5.30 7.58
C ASN A 156 14.36 -5.71 7.70
N GLY A 157 15.29 -4.75 7.59
CA GLY A 157 16.72 -4.95 7.85
C GLY A 157 16.97 -5.46 9.27
N TRP A 158 16.36 -4.82 10.28
CA TRP A 158 16.42 -5.26 11.68
C TRP A 158 15.86 -6.67 11.89
N ILE A 159 14.71 -6.98 11.29
CA ILE A 159 14.10 -8.31 11.38
C ILE A 159 14.99 -9.39 10.74
N LYS A 160 15.67 -9.08 9.63
CA LYS A 160 16.62 -9.99 8.98
C LYS A 160 17.90 -10.17 9.79
N LEU A 161 18.42 -9.10 10.39
CA LEU A 161 19.60 -9.16 11.26
C LEU A 161 19.34 -9.99 12.52
N ASN A 162 18.15 -9.86 13.11
CA ASN A 162 17.74 -10.64 14.28
C ASN A 162 17.52 -12.14 13.97
N LYS A 163 17.51 -12.54 12.69
CA LYS A 163 17.49 -13.96 12.29
C LYS A 163 18.87 -14.56 12.05
N ARG A 164 19.94 -13.75 11.98
CA ARG A 164 21.27 -14.20 11.54
C ARG A 164 22.22 -14.59 12.68
N ASN A 165 21.74 -14.99 13.86
CA ASN A 165 22.59 -15.71 14.82
C ASN A 165 21.77 -16.59 15.79
N PRO A 166 21.95 -17.93 15.75
CA PRO A 166 22.63 -18.59 16.87
C PRO A 166 23.76 -19.60 16.54
N TYR A 167 24.17 -19.82 15.27
CA TYR A 167 25.10 -20.92 14.94
C TYR A 167 26.45 -20.50 14.32
N THR A 168 26.76 -19.21 14.23
CA THR A 168 28.03 -18.76 13.63
C THR A 168 29.16 -18.66 14.67
N GLY A 169 29.30 -19.68 15.53
CA GLY A 169 30.31 -19.71 16.60
C GLY A 169 30.79 -21.11 17.02
N ILE A 170 30.55 -22.15 16.21
CA ILE A 170 30.97 -23.54 16.55
C ILE A 170 31.94 -24.10 15.48
N ILE A 171 32.49 -23.25 14.62
CA ILE A 171 33.51 -23.67 13.65
C ILE A 171 34.53 -22.53 13.48
N GLU A 172 35.21 -22.22 14.59
CA GLU A 172 36.57 -21.70 14.58
C GLU A 172 37.47 -22.69 15.32
#